data_AF-A0A4Y2IHW1-F1
#
_entry.id   AF-A0A4Y2IHW1-F1
#
_cell.length_a   1.000
_cell.length_b   1.000
_cell.length_c   1.000
_cell.angle_alpha   90.00
_cell.angle_beta   90.00
_cell.angle_gamma   90.00
#
_symmetry.space_group_name_H-M   'P 1'
#
loop_
_entity.id
_entity.type
_entity.pdbx_description
1 polymer ?
#
loop_
_entity_poly.entity_id
_entity_poly.type
_entity_poly.pdbx_seq_one_letter_code
_entity_poly.pdbx_strand_id
1 'polypeptide(L)'
;MWKDHNNNSWHIKICNANGDSIIIPIHKPGKDPHNTTNYRPISLLSSLSKVVEKIILNRLEPEVEHQLIPYQFRFRKNHSTISQLLRMTEITRQGWSESKYIRTVFLDVAKAFDEVWTTGLIYKLIELNMLDSLIKLLISYLTNRNFKVRVASSF
;
A
#
# COMPACT_ATOMS: atom_id res chain seq x y z
N MET A 1 17.38 -10.31 29.18
CA MET A 1 17.32 -9.51 30.41
C MET A 1 18.02 -8.18 30.15
N TRP A 2 17.29 -7.19 29.65
CA TRP A 2 17.73 -5.80 29.59
C TRP A 2 16.56 -4.97 30.08
N LYS A 3 16.68 -4.48 31.31
CA LYS A 3 15.79 -3.49 31.91
C LYS A 3 16.51 -2.15 31.78
N ASP A 4 16.06 -1.30 30.87
CA ASP A 4 16.42 0.10 30.90
C ASP A 4 15.40 0.87 31.75
N HIS A 5 15.84 1.22 32.96
CA HIS A 5 15.26 2.29 33.77
C HIS A 5 15.93 3.60 33.33
N ASN A 6 15.31 4.35 32.43
CA ASN A 6 15.12 5.79 32.61
C ASN A 6 14.37 6.40 31.43
N ASN A 7 13.25 7.01 31.80
CA ASN A 7 12.38 7.82 30.98
C ASN A 7 13.14 9.07 30.49
N ASN A 8 13.47 9.12 29.20
CA ASN A 8 13.61 10.36 28.43
C ASN A 8 13.08 10.13 27.02
N SER A 9 11.79 10.43 26.91
CA SER A 9 10.91 10.32 25.75
C SER A 9 11.48 10.94 24.46
N TRP A 10 11.87 10.08 23.52
CA TRP A 10 11.86 10.36 22.08
C TRP A 10 10.92 9.41 21.32
N HIS A 11 9.82 9.01 21.97
CA HIS A 11 8.72 8.40 21.25
C HIS A 11 7.96 9.48 20.51
N ILE A 12 8.33 9.74 19.26
CA ILE A 12 7.35 10.20 18.28
C ILE A 12 6.43 8.99 18.01
N LYS A 13 5.60 8.64 18.99
CA LYS A 13 4.32 8.03 18.69
C LYS A 13 3.55 9.15 18.00
N ILE A 14 2.94 8.88 16.85
CA ILE A 14 1.81 9.69 16.41
C ILE A 14 0.68 9.42 17.41
N CYS A 15 0.79 10.02 18.60
CA CYS A 15 -0.27 10.10 19.58
C CYS A 15 -1.30 11.09 19.01
N ASN A 16 -2.57 10.69 18.99
CA ASN A 16 -3.76 11.44 18.53
C ASN A 16 -4.13 11.43 17.04
N ALA A 17 -3.78 10.39 16.30
CA ALA A 17 -4.73 9.86 15.32
C ALA A 17 -5.15 8.48 15.83
N ASN A 18 -6.26 8.39 16.57
CA ASN A 18 -6.92 7.09 16.70
C ASN A 18 -7.14 6.63 15.26
N GLY A 19 -6.34 5.68 14.80
CA GLY A 19 -6.33 5.19 13.42
C GLY A 19 -7.61 4.45 13.02
N ASP A 20 -8.69 4.71 13.76
CA ASP A 20 -10.07 4.30 13.60
C ASP A 20 -10.49 4.60 12.17
N SER A 21 -10.38 3.57 11.33
CA SER A 21 -11.00 3.57 10.02
C SER A 21 -12.41 3.00 10.13
N ILE A 22 -13.33 3.60 9.38
CA ILE A 22 -14.64 3.00 9.16
C ILE A 22 -14.54 2.15 7.90
N ILE A 23 -14.65 0.84 8.03
CA ILE A 23 -14.71 -0.08 6.90
C ILE A 23 -16.13 -0.09 6.37
N ILE A 24 -16.29 0.29 5.10
CA ILE A 24 -17.53 0.14 4.36
C ILE A 24 -17.35 -1.00 3.35
N PRO A 25 -18.09 -2.10 3.49
CA PRO A 25 -18.06 -3.18 2.50
C PRO A 25 -18.83 -2.75 1.24
N ILE A 26 -18.15 -2.69 0.09
CA ILE A 26 -18.78 -2.42 -1.21
C ILE A 26 -18.96 -3.72 -1.99
N HIS A 27 -20.20 -4.02 -2.36
CA HIS A 27 -20.53 -5.23 -3.11
C HIS A 27 -19.91 -5.21 -4.52
N LYS A 28 -19.35 -6.35 -4.96
CA LYS A 28 -18.85 -6.53 -6.33
C LYS A 28 -20.04 -6.62 -7.29
N PRO A 29 -20.07 -5.82 -8.38
CA PRO A 29 -21.18 -5.87 -9.33
C PRO A 29 -21.31 -7.28 -9.94
N GLY A 30 -22.55 -7.75 -10.10
CA GLY A 30 -22.86 -9.04 -10.73
C GLY A 30 -22.54 -10.29 -9.90
N LYS A 31 -22.26 -10.16 -8.59
CA LYS A 31 -22.02 -11.30 -7.69
C LYS A 31 -23.16 -11.51 -6.70
N ASP A 32 -23.16 -12.65 -6.02
CA ASP A 32 -24.16 -12.98 -4.98
C ASP A 32 -23.97 -12.11 -3.73
N PRO A 33 -24.98 -11.32 -3.31
CA PRO A 33 -24.94 -10.51 -2.09
C PRO A 33 -24.84 -11.31 -0.79
N HIS A 34 -25.23 -12.58 -0.78
CA HIS A 34 -25.20 -13.40 0.45
C HIS A 34 -23.81 -13.94 0.79
N ASN A 35 -22.85 -13.84 -0.14
CA ASN A 35 -21.49 -14.29 0.08
C ASN A 35 -20.57 -13.12 0.46
N THR A 36 -20.03 -13.16 1.68
CA THR A 36 -19.17 -12.10 2.26
C THR A 36 -17.88 -11.86 1.46
N THR A 37 -17.36 -12.85 0.74
CA THR A 37 -16.18 -12.72 -0.12
C THR A 37 -16.41 -11.85 -1.36
N ASN A 38 -17.69 -11.56 -1.67
CA ASN A 38 -18.09 -10.69 -2.76
C ASN A 38 -18.06 -9.20 -2.41
N TYR A 39 -17.69 -8.83 -1.19
CA TYR A 39 -17.52 -7.44 -0.80
C TYR A 39 -16.04 -7.02 -0.86
N ARG A 40 -15.80 -5.74 -1.18
CA ARG A 40 -14.50 -5.08 -1.05
C ARG A 40 -14.55 -4.19 0.18
N PRO A 41 -13.73 -4.43 1.21
CA PRO A 41 -13.64 -3.51 2.33
C PRO A 41 -12.95 -2.22 1.87
N ILE A 42 -13.62 -1.08 2.01
CA ILE A 42 -13.01 0.25 1.84
C ILE A 42 -12.83 0.87 3.20
N SER A 43 -11.58 1.13 3.57
CA SER A 43 -11.24 1.87 4.80
C SER A 43 -11.41 3.37 4.59
N LEU A 44 -12.41 3.96 5.24
CA LEU A 44 -12.53 5.41 5.35
C LEU A 44 -11.67 5.92 6.50
N LEU A 45 -10.58 6.57 6.16
CA LEU A 45 -9.69 7.24 7.10
C LEU A 45 -10.22 8.62 7.47
N SER A 46 -9.99 9.03 8.72
CA SER A 46 -10.22 10.42 9.15
C SER A 46 -9.36 11.39 8.32
N SER A 47 -9.81 12.64 8.17
CA SER A 47 -9.06 13.66 7.44
C SER A 47 -7.65 13.84 7.99
N LEU A 48 -7.50 13.78 9.32
CA LEU A 48 -6.20 13.84 9.98
C LEU A 48 -5.29 12.66 9.57
N SER A 49 -5.82 11.43 9.55
CA SER A 49 -5.04 10.26 9.13
C SER A 49 -4.58 10.38 7.69
N LYS A 50 -5.42 10.91 6.79
CA LYS A 50 -5.03 11.16 5.38
C LYS A 50 -3.90 12.18 5.26
N VAL A 51 -3.91 13.23 6.08
CA VAL A 51 -2.82 14.22 6.11
C VAL A 51 -1.53 13.57 6.59
N VAL A 52 -1.59 12.76 7.66
CA VAL A 52 -0.44 12.02 8.17
C VAL A 52 0.12 11.06 7.12
N GLU A 53 -0.73 10.26 6.46
CA GLU A 53 -0.31 9.37 5.38
C GLU A 53 0.36 10.14 4.23
N LYS A 54 -0.19 11.32 3.88
CA LYS A 54 0.39 12.15 2.82
C LYS A 54 1.77 12.68 3.21
N ILE A 55 1.98 13.06 4.46
CA ILE A 55 3.28 13.49 4.98
C ILE A 55 4.28 12.33 4.92
N ILE A 56 3.88 11.14 5.38
CA ILE A 56 4.72 9.93 5.33
C ILE A 56 5.09 9.60 3.88
N LEU A 57 4.11 9.58 2.97
CA LEU A 57 4.33 9.29 1.55
C LEU A 57 5.30 10.27 0.91
N ASN A 58 5.15 11.58 1.17
CA ASN A 58 6.03 12.60 0.60
C ASN A 58 7.49 12.47 1.07
N ARG A 59 7.72 11.88 2.27
CA ARG A 59 9.06 11.57 2.78
C ARG A 59 9.58 10.24 2.24
N LEU A 60 8.70 9.27 2.01
CA LEU A 60 9.04 7.93 1.54
C LEU A 60 9.40 7.90 0.05
N GLU A 61 8.64 8.59 -0.79
CA GLU A 61 8.84 8.58 -2.25
C GLU A 61 10.29 8.84 -2.71
N PRO A 62 10.97 9.93 -2.29
CA PRO A 62 12.34 10.19 -2.76
C PRO A 62 13.34 9.10 -2.32
N GLU A 63 13.13 8.50 -1.15
CA GLU A 63 13.99 7.45 -0.59
C GLU A 63 13.88 6.14 -1.36
N VAL A 64 12.71 5.82 -1.93
CA VAL A 64 12.49 4.53 -2.62
C VAL A 64 12.60 4.64 -4.15
N GLU A 65 12.43 5.84 -4.72
CA GLU A 65 12.30 6.05 -6.16
C GLU A 65 13.46 5.44 -6.98
N HIS A 66 14.68 5.55 -6.46
CA HIS A 66 15.89 5.04 -7.11
C HIS A 66 16.05 3.50 -6.99
N GLN A 67 15.28 2.86 -6.12
CA GLN A 67 15.30 1.42 -5.88
C GLN A 67 14.14 0.69 -6.56
N LEU A 68 13.13 1.42 -7.05
CA LEU A 68 12.00 0.85 -7.77
C LEU A 68 12.41 0.38 -9.16
N ILE A 69 11.87 -0.77 -9.58
CA ILE A 69 12.06 -1.27 -10.93
C ILE A 69 11.58 -0.23 -11.96
N PRO A 70 12.33 0.03 -13.05
CA PRO A 70 11.95 1.04 -14.06
C PRO A 70 10.60 0.77 -14.73
N TYR A 71 10.13 -0.48 -14.66
CA TYR A 71 8.91 -0.94 -15.31
C TYR A 71 7.70 -1.00 -14.36
N GLN A 72 7.79 -0.43 -13.16
CA GLN A 72 6.66 -0.25 -12.26
C GLN A 72 5.99 1.10 -12.52
N PHE A 73 4.81 1.07 -13.11
CA PHE A 73 4.05 2.27 -13.49
C PHE A 73 2.91 2.58 -12.51
N ARG A 74 2.47 1.59 -11.73
CA ARG A 74 1.40 1.78 -10.75
C ARG A 74 1.98 2.43 -9.49
N PHE A 75 1.23 3.37 -8.91
CA PHE A 75 1.58 4.07 -7.67
C PHE A 75 2.91 4.83 -7.72
N ARG A 76 3.36 5.25 -8.91
CA ARG A 76 4.58 6.03 -9.12
C ARG A 76 4.24 7.35 -9.78
N LYS A 77 4.85 8.45 -9.32
CA LYS A 77 4.69 9.78 -9.91
C LYS A 77 5.09 9.76 -11.38
N ASN A 78 4.40 10.55 -12.21
CA ASN A 78 4.64 10.68 -13.65
C ASN A 78 4.46 9.39 -14.47
N HIS A 79 3.90 8.33 -13.89
CA HIS A 79 3.52 7.11 -14.60
C HIS A 79 2.00 6.92 -14.60
N SER A 80 1.48 6.28 -15.65
CA SER A 80 0.05 5.96 -15.77
C SER A 80 -0.15 4.54 -16.32
N THR A 81 -1.35 4.00 -16.13
CA THR A 81 -1.76 2.72 -16.74
C THR A 81 -1.70 2.80 -18.27
N ILE A 82 -1.99 3.97 -18.85
CA ILE A 82 -1.91 4.19 -20.29
C ILE A 82 -0.47 4.07 -20.77
N SER A 83 0.49 4.66 -20.04
CA SER A 83 1.91 4.57 -20.37
C SER A 83 2.42 3.12 -20.35
N GLN A 84 1.97 2.31 -19.38
CA GLN A 84 2.32 0.88 -19.33
C GLN A 84 1.67 0.08 -20.47
N LEU A 85 0.42 0.40 -20.83
CA LEU A 85 -0.26 -0.22 -21.97
C LEU A 85 0.47 0.09 -23.28
N LEU A 86 0.80 1.36 -23.51
CA LEU A 86 1.55 1.79 -24.70
C LEU A 86 2.88 1.04 -24.81
N ARG A 87 3.61 0.90 -23.71
CA ARG A 87 4.85 0.12 -23.67
C ARG A 87 4.64 -1.35 -24.05
N MET A 88 3.61 -2.00 -23.51
CA MET A 88 3.29 -3.39 -23.84
C MET A 88 2.94 -3.55 -25.32
N THR A 89 2.14 -2.64 -25.87
CA THR A 89 1.79 -2.62 -27.29
C THR A 89 3.04 -2.44 -28.16
N GLU A 90 3.95 -1.56 -27.78
CA GLU A 90 5.19 -1.33 -28.53
C GLU A 90 6.11 -2.55 -28.52
N ILE A 91 6.28 -3.22 -27.37
CA ILE A 91 7.04 -4.48 -27.28
C ILE A 91 6.44 -5.55 -28.20
N THR A 92 5.11 -5.63 -28.24
CA THR A 92 4.39 -6.59 -29.08
C THR A 92 4.56 -6.26 -30.57
N ARG A 93 4.47 -4.99 -30.93
CA ARG A 93 4.65 -4.50 -32.31
C ARG A 93 6.07 -4.73 -32.80
N GLN A 94 7.08 -4.44 -31.98
CA GLN A 94 8.49 -4.68 -32.30
C GLN A 94 8.78 -6.16 -32.52
N GLY A 95 8.34 -7.02 -31.59
CA GLY A 95 8.53 -8.46 -31.76
C GLY A 95 7.84 -9.01 -33.02
N TRP A 96 6.66 -8.49 -33.38
CA TRP A 96 6.01 -8.83 -34.65
C TRP A 96 6.86 -8.42 -35.86
N SER A 97 7.38 -7.18 -35.86
CA SER A 97 8.24 -6.67 -36.94
C SER A 97 9.51 -7.52 -37.14
N GLU A 98 10.01 -8.12 -36.06
CA GLU A 98 11.18 -8.99 -36.06
C GLU A 98 10.83 -10.47 -36.28
N SER A 99 9.57 -10.79 -36.62
CA SER A 99 9.07 -12.16 -36.79
C SER A 99 9.29 -13.05 -35.55
N LYS A 100 9.31 -12.46 -34.36
CA LYS A 100 9.45 -13.17 -33.08
C LYS A 100 8.10 -13.67 -32.60
N TYR A 101 8.11 -14.84 -31.97
CA TYR A 101 6.95 -15.37 -31.26
C TYR A 101 6.85 -14.73 -29.86
N ILE A 102 5.74 -14.04 -29.58
CA ILE A 102 5.52 -13.30 -28.34
C ILE A 102 4.51 -14.04 -27.47
N ARG A 103 4.82 -14.24 -26.18
CA ARG A 103 3.88 -14.70 -25.15
C ARG A 103 3.88 -13.72 -23.99
N THR A 104 2.69 -13.49 -23.43
CA THR A 104 2.52 -12.64 -22.24
C THR A 104 1.88 -13.46 -21.14
N VAL A 105 2.44 -13.36 -19.93
CA VAL A 105 1.88 -13.97 -18.71
C VAL A 105 1.42 -12.86 -17.80
N PHE A 106 0.16 -12.94 -17.36
CA PHE A 106 -0.42 -12.00 -16.42
C PHE A 106 -0.56 -12.67 -15.05
N LEU A 107 -0.06 -12.00 -14.02
CA LEU A 107 -0.16 -12.43 -12.63
C LEU A 107 -1.03 -11.43 -11.86
N ASP A 108 -2.01 -11.95 -11.13
CA ASP A 108 -2.83 -11.16 -10.21
C ASP A 108 -2.70 -11.73 -8.80
N VAL A 109 -2.37 -10.86 -7.85
CA VAL A 109 -2.20 -11.23 -6.43
C VAL A 109 -3.51 -11.00 -5.72
N ALA A 110 -4.14 -12.08 -5.25
CA ALA A 110 -5.37 -12.00 -4.48
C ALA A 110 -5.16 -11.17 -3.21
N LYS A 111 -6.08 -10.23 -2.94
CA LYS A 111 -6.10 -9.44 -1.68
C LYS A 111 -4.76 -8.82 -1.28
N ALA A 112 -3.99 -8.32 -2.24
CA ALA A 112 -2.61 -7.86 -2.03
C ALA A 112 -2.41 -6.85 -0.88
N PHE A 113 -3.42 -6.03 -0.53
CA PHE A 113 -3.34 -5.10 0.59
C PHE A 113 -3.72 -5.73 1.94
N ASP A 114 -4.59 -6.74 1.95
CA ASP A 114 -5.02 -7.43 3.16
C ASP A 114 -4.00 -8.49 3.60
N GLU A 115 -3.22 -9.02 2.64
CA GLU A 115 -2.24 -10.09 2.85
C GLU A 115 -0.79 -9.58 3.02
N VAL A 116 -0.59 -8.28 3.23
CA VAL A 116 0.75 -7.72 3.41
C VAL A 116 1.39 -8.27 4.68
N TRP A 117 2.51 -8.98 4.52
CA TRP A 117 3.32 -9.42 5.65
C TRP A 117 4.10 -8.24 6.25
N THR A 118 3.56 -7.62 7.30
CA THR A 118 4.13 -6.39 7.89
C THR A 118 5.58 -6.57 8.34
N THR A 119 5.93 -7.71 8.95
CA THR A 119 7.32 -7.97 9.37
C THR A 119 8.27 -8.03 8.16
N GLY A 120 7.87 -8.70 7.09
CA GLY A 120 8.65 -8.75 5.84
C GLY A 120 8.78 -7.39 5.17
N LEU A 121 7.72 -6.57 5.21
CA LEU A 121 7.76 -5.18 4.74
C LEU A 121 8.80 -4.37 5.51
N ILE A 122 8.79 -4.41 6.85
CA ILE A 122 9.76 -3.69 7.68
C ILE A 122 11.19 -4.18 7.41
N TYR A 123 11.40 -5.49 7.30
CA TYR A 123 12.69 -6.06 6.93
C TYR A 123 13.19 -5.50 5.59
N LYS A 124 12.31 -5.44 4.58
CA LYS A 124 12.66 -4.85 3.27
C LYS A 124 13.03 -3.38 3.37
N LEU A 125 12.32 -2.58 4.16
CA LEU A 125 12.66 -1.16 4.36
C LEU A 125 14.05 -1.01 4.99
N ILE A 126 14.43 -1.89 5.92
CA ILE A 126 15.77 -1.91 6.52
C ILE A 126 16.84 -2.31 5.49
N GLU A 127 16.60 -3.35 4.68
CA GLU A 127 17.52 -3.76 3.60
C GLU A 127 17.76 -2.65 2.57
N LEU A 128 16.74 -1.81 2.36
CA LEU A 128 16.79 -0.66 1.45
C LEU A 128 17.56 0.54 2.03
N ASN A 129 18.17 0.41 3.22
CA ASN A 129 18.93 1.46 3.91
C ASN A 129 18.13 2.75 4.13
N MET A 130 16.83 2.61 4.36
CA MET A 130 15.98 3.74 4.69
C MET A 130 16.29 4.33 6.06
N LEU A 131 15.99 5.62 6.24
CA LEU A 131 16.17 6.31 7.51
C LEU A 131 15.38 5.64 8.66
N ASP A 132 16.08 5.26 9.72
CA ASP A 132 15.51 4.61 10.93
C ASP A 132 14.29 5.33 11.50
N SER A 133 14.29 6.66 11.49
CA SER A 133 13.18 7.46 12.01
C SER A 133 11.92 7.28 11.17
N LEU A 134 12.05 7.13 9.85
CA LEU A 134 10.94 6.89 8.93
C LEU A 134 10.43 5.45 9.06
N ILE A 135 11.33 4.47 9.25
CA ILE A 135 10.95 3.08 9.54
C ILE A 135 10.18 3.01 10.86
N LYS A 136 10.68 3.64 11.93
CA LYS A 136 9.99 3.69 13.23
C LYS A 136 8.62 4.36 13.13
N LEU A 137 8.51 5.42 12.31
CA LEU A 137 7.24 6.10 12.03
C LEU A 137 6.25 5.16 11.33
N LEU A 138 6.70 4.42 10.31
CA LEU A 138 5.88 3.43 9.60
C LEU A 138 5.43 2.29 10.52
N ILE A 139 6.33 1.77 11.36
CA ILE A 139 5.98 0.75 12.37
C ILE A 139 4.91 1.30 13.31
N SER A 140 5.11 2.51 13.84
CA SER A 140 4.13 3.14 14.73
C SER A 140 2.79 3.37 14.02
N TYR A 141 2.78 3.62 12.72
CA TYR A 141 1.56 3.83 11.94
C TYR A 141 0.82 2.53 11.64
N LEU A 142 1.55 1.44 11.35
CA LEU A 142 0.97 0.15 10.95
C LEU A 142 0.54 -0.72 12.13
N THR A 143 1.12 -0.53 13.32
CA THR A 143 0.83 -1.33 14.51
C THR A 143 -0.38 -0.82 15.30
N ASN A 144 -1.10 -1.73 15.98
CA ASN A 144 -2.22 -1.42 16.88
C ASN A 144 -3.32 -0.53 16.28
N ARG A 145 -3.60 -0.70 14.98
CA ARG A 145 -4.71 -0.01 14.32
C ARG A 145 -6.02 -0.69 14.67
N ASN A 146 -6.98 0.11 15.15
CA ASN A 146 -8.37 -0.31 15.31
C ASN A 146 -9.19 0.13 14.11
N PHE A 147 -10.20 -0.66 13.76
CA PHE A 147 -11.17 -0.31 12.74
C PHE A 147 -12.57 -0.71 13.18
N LYS A 148 -13.58 0.01 12.67
CA LYS A 148 -15.00 -0.28 12.90
C LYS A 148 -15.63 -0.60 11.57
N VAL A 149 -16.41 -1.68 11.48
CA VAL A 149 -17.13 -2.04 10.25
C VAL A 149 -18.53 -1.44 10.32
N ARG A 150 -18.91 -0.65 9.30
CA ARG A 150 -20.28 -0.18 9.15
C ARG A 150 -21.05 -1.13 8.23
N VAL A 151 -21.98 -1.88 8.80
CA VAL A 151 -22.89 -2.77 8.07
C VAL A 151 -24.25 -2.07 8.00
N ALA A 152 -24.76 -1.86 6.77
CA ALA A 152 -26.01 -1.15 6.45
C ALA A 152 -26.01 0.39 6.60
N SER A 153 -26.83 1.01 5.75
CA SER A 153 -27.11 2.44 5.66
C SER A 153 -28.27 2.83 6.57
N SER A 154 -28.05 2.82 7.88
CA SER A 154 -28.94 3.51 8.82
C SER A 154 -28.30 4.86 9.14
N PHE A 155 -29.05 5.92 8.83
CA PHE A 155 -28.68 7.32 9.02
C PHE A 155 -28.49 7.67 10.50
#